data_AF-A0A9Q0FFW9-F1
#
_entry.id   AF-A0A9Q0FFW9-F1
#
_cell.length_a   1.000
_cell.length_b   1.000
_cell.length_c   1.000
_cell.angle_alpha   90.00
_cell.angle_beta   90.00
_cell.angle_gamma   90.00
#
_symmetry.space_group_name_H-M   'P 1'
#
loop_
_entity.id
_entity.type
_entity.pdbx_description
1 polymer ?
#
loop_
_entity_poly.entity_id
_entity_poly.type
_entity_poly.pdbx_seq_one_letter_code
_entity_poly.pdbx_strand_id
1 'polypeptide(L)'
;DTYTTEVAEKFGFEKVSEEFIGECNSKAILLRHKKTGAEVMSVSNDDENKVFGIVFRTPSKDSSGIFHALGRSVLLGSRKYPLVHTFDQLPKGSLQTFFNLFICPDRTCYPVA
;
A
#
# COMPACT_ATOMS: atom_id res chain seq x y z
N ASP A 1 -9.73 -20.50 -6.98
CA ASP A 1 -11.01 -19.74 -7.03
C ASP A 1 -11.18 -18.99 -8.34
N THR A 2 -12.08 -19.46 -9.19
CA THR A 2 -12.47 -18.79 -10.46
C THR A 2 -13.09 -17.42 -10.20
N TYR A 3 -13.86 -17.30 -9.11
CA TYR A 3 -14.55 -16.07 -8.70
C TYR A 3 -13.62 -14.87 -8.47
N THR A 4 -12.50 -15.06 -7.74
CA THR A 4 -11.53 -13.98 -7.49
C THR A 4 -10.89 -13.48 -8.78
N THR A 5 -10.71 -14.37 -9.75
CA THR A 5 -10.10 -14.05 -11.04
C THR A 5 -11.08 -13.23 -11.89
N GLU A 6 -12.35 -13.63 -11.98
CA GLU A 6 -13.40 -12.90 -12.70
C GLU A 6 -13.63 -11.49 -12.14
N VAL A 7 -13.66 -11.36 -10.81
CA VAL A 7 -13.83 -10.05 -10.15
C VAL A 7 -12.61 -9.17 -10.39
N ALA A 8 -11.40 -9.72 -10.27
CA ALA A 8 -10.17 -8.97 -10.56
C ALA A 8 -10.16 -8.42 -11.99
N GLU A 9 -10.54 -9.25 -12.97
CA GLU A 9 -10.60 -8.84 -14.37
C GLU A 9 -11.63 -7.74 -14.63
N LYS A 10 -12.79 -7.81 -13.98
CA LYS A 10 -13.81 -6.74 -14.05
C LYS A 10 -13.29 -5.38 -13.59
N PHE A 11 -12.38 -5.36 -12.62
CA PHE A 11 -11.73 -4.14 -12.12
C PHE A 11 -10.41 -3.81 -12.85
N GLY A 12 -10.08 -4.53 -13.93
CA GLY A 12 -8.89 -4.26 -14.74
C GLY A 12 -7.60 -4.87 -14.18
N PHE A 13 -7.69 -5.84 -13.27
CA PHE A 13 -6.55 -6.57 -12.73
C PHE A 13 -6.45 -7.95 -13.37
N GLU A 14 -5.22 -8.46 -13.50
CA GLU A 14 -4.94 -9.84 -13.85
C GLU A 14 -4.31 -10.54 -12.65
N LYS A 15 -4.66 -11.81 -12.46
CA LYS A 15 -4.01 -12.65 -11.44
C LYS A 15 -2.71 -13.20 -12.02
N VAL A 16 -1.59 -12.89 -11.36
CA VAL A 16 -0.24 -13.31 -11.76
C VAL A 16 0.13 -14.62 -11.07
N SER A 17 -0.07 -14.72 -9.76
CA SER A 17 0.19 -15.93 -8.99
C SER A 17 -0.76 -16.05 -7.80
N GLU A 18 -0.90 -17.27 -7.29
CA GLU A 18 -1.72 -17.62 -6.14
C GLU A 18 -1.02 -18.76 -5.39
N GLU A 19 -0.66 -18.52 -4.13
CA GLU A 19 0.09 -19.45 -3.31
C GLU A 19 -0.45 -19.46 -1.88
N PHE A 20 -0.39 -20.61 -1.22
CA PHE A 20 -0.68 -20.72 0.20
C PHE A 20 0.63 -20.78 0.98
N ILE A 21 0.80 -19.86 1.92
CA ILE A 21 2.01 -19.73 2.73
C ILE A 21 1.68 -20.31 4.12
N GLY A 22 2.25 -21.48 4.42
CA GLY A 22 1.96 -22.22 5.64
C GLY A 22 2.47 -21.52 6.90
N GLU A 23 3.61 -20.82 6.81
CA GLU A 23 4.27 -20.15 7.93
C GLU A 23 3.41 -19.05 8.56
N CYS A 24 2.61 -18.36 7.75
CA CYS A 24 1.67 -17.34 8.22
C CYS A 24 0.21 -17.78 8.05
N ASN A 25 -0.05 -19.05 7.76
CA ASN A 25 -1.38 -19.60 7.51
C ASN A 25 -2.23 -18.70 6.59
N SER A 26 -1.63 -18.22 5.51
CA SER A 26 -2.21 -17.16 4.68
C SER A 26 -2.26 -17.55 3.22
N LYS A 27 -3.34 -17.15 2.55
CA LYS A 27 -3.47 -17.24 1.09
C LYS A 27 -2.96 -15.94 0.47
N ALA A 28 -1.88 -16.02 -0.31
CA ALA A 28 -1.28 -14.90 -1.02
C ALA A 28 -1.67 -14.92 -2.50
N ILE A 29 -2.17 -13.80 -3.01
CA ILE A 29 -2.53 -13.60 -4.42
C ILE A 29 -1.81 -12.36 -4.93
N LEU A 30 -1.01 -12.54 -5.98
CA LEU A 30 -0.39 -11.44 -6.69
C LEU A 30 -1.27 -11.02 -7.87
N LEU A 31 -1.69 -9.76 -7.85
CA LEU A 31 -2.48 -9.13 -8.91
C LEU A 31 -1.66 -8.06 -9.62
N ARG A 32 -1.90 -7.85 -10.91
CA ARG A 32 -1.31 -6.75 -11.69
C ARG A 32 -2.40 -5.95 -12.39
N HIS A 33 -2.36 -4.64 -12.30
CA HIS A 33 -3.30 -3.77 -12.98
C HIS A 33 -2.93 -3.64 -14.46
N LYS A 34 -3.82 -4.06 -15.38
CA LYS A 34 -3.55 -4.15 -16.83
C LYS A 34 -3.16 -2.81 -17.46
N LYS A 35 -3.71 -1.69 -16.96
CA LYS A 35 -3.47 -0.35 -17.54
C LYS A 35 -2.18 0.30 -17.06
N THR A 36 -1.84 0.17 -15.77
CA THR A 36 -0.69 0.88 -15.17
C THR A 36 0.51 -0.01 -14.88
N GLY A 37 0.32 -1.34 -14.92
CA GLY A 37 1.33 -2.30 -14.49
C GLY A 37 1.55 -2.35 -12.98
N ALA A 38 0.73 -1.65 -12.19
CA ALA A 38 0.86 -1.64 -10.73
C ALA A 38 0.57 -3.04 -10.16
N GLU A 39 1.40 -3.46 -9.23
CA GLU A 39 1.29 -4.77 -8.58
C GLU A 39 0.61 -4.64 -7.21
N VAL A 40 -0.26 -5.58 -6.89
CA VAL A 40 -1.00 -5.63 -5.63
C VAL A 40 -0.84 -7.04 -5.06
N MET A 41 -0.26 -7.13 -3.87
CA MET A 41 -0.21 -8.38 -3.11
C MET A 41 -1.39 -8.40 -2.13
N SER A 42 -2.30 -9.35 -2.31
CA SER A 42 -3.41 -9.60 -1.38
C SER A 42 -3.08 -10.82 -0.54
N VAL A 43 -2.99 -10.64 0.77
CA VAL A 43 -2.74 -11.72 1.72
C VAL A 43 -3.99 -11.86 2.59
N SER A 44 -4.61 -13.03 2.57
CA SER A 44 -5.86 -13.32 3.31
C SER A 44 -5.60 -14.38 4.38
N ASN A 45 -6.01 -14.08 5.61
CA ASN A 45 -5.94 -14.97 6.77
C ASN A 45 -7.04 -14.58 7.78
N ASP A 46 -7.05 -15.27 8.93
CA ASP A 46 -8.04 -15.06 9.99
C ASP A 46 -7.65 -13.94 10.99
N ASP A 47 -6.63 -13.12 10.69
CA ASP A 47 -6.22 -12.01 11.55
C ASP A 47 -7.25 -10.86 11.48
N GLU A 48 -7.69 -10.38 12.63
CA GLU A 48 -8.62 -9.25 12.72
C GLU A 48 -7.96 -7.92 12.34
N ASN A 49 -6.63 -7.80 12.55
CA ASN A 49 -5.83 -6.61 12.26
C ASN A 49 -5.49 -6.53 10.77
N LYS A 50 -6.28 -5.75 10.03
CA LYS A 50 -6.11 -5.59 8.58
C LYS A 50 -5.05 -4.55 8.31
N VAL A 51 -4.01 -4.93 7.57
CA VAL A 51 -2.94 -4.03 7.15
C VAL A 51 -3.10 -3.67 5.69
N PHE A 52 -2.88 -2.41 5.35
CA PHE A 52 -2.74 -1.94 3.99
C PHE A 52 -1.45 -1.11 3.86
N GLY A 53 -0.76 -1.23 2.73
CA GLY A 53 0.46 -0.46 2.51
C GLY A 53 0.71 -0.23 1.03
N ILE A 54 1.26 0.94 0.72
CA ILE A 54 1.74 1.27 -0.63
C ILE A 54 3.24 1.54 -0.56
N VAL A 55 3.99 0.94 -1.47
CA VAL A 55 5.44 1.13 -1.57
C VAL A 55 5.78 1.68 -2.95
N PHE A 56 6.54 2.76 -2.97
CA PHE A 56 7.08 3.34 -4.19
C PHE A 56 8.58 3.10 -4.24
N ARG A 57 9.08 2.59 -5.37
CA ARG A 57 10.52 2.48 -5.63
C ARG A 57 11.09 3.88 -5.88
N THR A 58 11.95 4.34 -4.98
CA THR A 58 12.53 5.70 -4.97
C THR A 58 14.03 5.64 -4.71
N PRO A 59 14.84 5.10 -5.66
CA PRO A 59 16.29 5.06 -5.49
C PRO A 59 16.84 6.48 -5.48
N SER A 60 17.48 6.87 -4.37
CA SER A 60 18.17 8.14 -4.26
C SER A 60 19.43 8.14 -5.12
N LYS A 61 19.49 9.00 -6.13
CA LYS A 61 20.72 9.20 -6.95
C LYS A 61 21.73 10.12 -6.26
N ASP A 62 21.30 10.88 -5.26
CA ASP A 62 22.11 11.83 -4.52
C ASP A 62 21.69 11.91 -3.04
N SER A 63 22.56 12.46 -2.20
CA SER A 63 22.33 12.67 -0.77
C SER A 63 21.46 13.89 -0.46
N SER A 64 20.71 14.40 -1.46
CA SER A 64 19.97 15.67 -1.37
C SER A 64 18.78 15.63 -0.41
N GLY A 65 18.32 14.43 -0.01
CA GLY A 65 17.18 14.27 0.88
C GLY A 65 15.82 14.60 0.23
N ILE A 66 15.76 14.78 -1.09
CA ILE A 66 14.52 15.15 -1.81
C ILE A 66 13.40 14.14 -1.55
N PHE A 67 13.69 12.83 -1.56
CA PHE A 67 12.69 11.81 -1.27
C PHE A 67 12.17 11.88 0.17
N HIS A 68 13.02 12.27 1.12
CA HIS A 68 12.61 12.49 2.50
C HIS A 68 11.65 13.69 2.63
N ALA A 69 11.93 14.80 1.93
CA ALA A 69 11.04 15.96 1.90
C ALA A 69 9.71 15.63 1.20
N LEU A 70 9.76 15.00 0.02
CA LEU A 70 8.59 14.67 -0.78
C LEU A 70 7.66 13.69 -0.05
N GLY A 71 8.24 12.71 0.66
CA GLY A 71 7.48 11.75 1.46
C GLY A 71 6.61 12.41 2.52
N ARG A 72 7.10 13.49 3.15
CA ARG A 72 6.34 14.27 4.14
C ARG A 72 5.36 15.23 3.47
N SER A 73 5.70 15.80 2.32
CA SER A 73 4.83 16.75 1.61
C SER A 73 3.51 16.14 1.12
N VAL A 74 3.52 14.89 0.66
CA VAL A 74 2.27 14.21 0.21
C VAL A 74 1.27 13.96 1.34
N LEU A 75 1.70 14.07 2.60
CA LEU A 75 0.87 13.88 3.79
C LEU A 75 0.23 15.19 4.28
N LEU A 76 0.62 16.34 3.71
CA LEU A 76 0.13 17.65 4.09
C LEU A 76 -1.18 18.04 3.40
N GLY A 77 -1.71 17.21 2.50
CA GLY A 77 -2.99 17.43 1.83
C GLY A 77 -3.07 16.71 0.48
N SER A 78 -4.29 16.45 0.02
CA SER A 78 -4.55 15.85 -1.30
C SER A 78 -5.67 16.58 -2.01
N ARG A 79 -5.83 16.33 -3.31
CA ARG A 79 -6.95 16.92 -4.10
C ARG A 79 -8.32 16.64 -3.49
N LYS A 80 -8.52 15.45 -2.91
CA LYS A 80 -9.80 15.03 -2.30
C LYS A 80 -9.93 15.51 -0.85
N TYR A 81 -8.80 15.70 -0.17
CA TYR A 81 -8.74 16.17 1.22
C TYR A 81 -7.78 17.36 1.29
N PRO A 82 -8.22 18.58 0.93
CA PRO A 82 -7.39 19.78 0.89
C PRO A 82 -7.22 20.39 2.30
N LEU A 83 -6.92 19.55 3.28
CA LEU A 83 -6.68 19.96 4.66
C LEU A 83 -5.17 20.00 4.90
N VAL A 84 -4.68 21.14 5.36
CA VAL A 84 -3.30 21.25 5.85
C VAL A 84 -3.17 20.32 7.06
N HIS A 85 -2.15 19.47 7.07
CA HIS A 85 -1.94 18.43 8.10
C HIS A 85 -3.02 17.33 8.14
N THR A 86 -3.54 16.90 6.99
CA THR A 86 -4.49 15.76 6.90
C THR A 86 -3.99 14.53 7.68
N PHE A 87 -2.68 14.27 7.65
CA PHE A 87 -2.03 13.16 8.36
C PHE A 87 -2.22 13.21 9.89
N ASP A 88 -2.18 14.39 10.50
CA ASP A 88 -2.29 14.52 11.97
C ASP A 88 -3.74 14.40 12.46
N GLN A 89 -4.70 14.48 11.54
CA GLN A 89 -6.13 14.40 11.82
C GLN A 89 -6.66 12.96 11.70
N LEU A 90 -6.02 12.11 10.90
CA LEU A 90 -6.41 10.70 10.70
C LEU A 90 -6.36 9.85 11.98
N PRO A 91 -5.30 9.90 12.82
CA PRO A 91 -5.27 9.17 14.09
C PRO A 91 -6.36 9.62 15.07
N LYS A 92 -6.77 10.89 15.01
CA LYS A 92 -7.75 11.47 15.94
C LYS A 92 -9.19 11.05 15.65
N GLY A 93 -9.47 10.58 14.43
CA GLY A 93 -10.80 10.21 13.97
C GLY A 93 -10.94 8.74 13.55
N SER A 94 -9.94 7.90 13.77
CA SER A 94 -9.95 6.49 13.36
C SER A 94 -9.57 5.56 14.50
N LEU A 95 -9.98 4.29 14.39
CA LEU A 95 -9.56 3.19 15.27
C LEU A 95 -8.33 2.48 14.71
N GLN A 96 -7.40 3.24 14.12
CA GLN A 96 -6.19 2.68 13.53
C GLN A 96 -5.27 2.13 14.63
N THR A 97 -4.72 0.95 14.40
CA THR A 97 -3.72 0.30 15.25
C THR A 97 -2.30 0.71 14.86
N PHE A 98 -2.08 1.07 13.60
CA PHE A 98 -0.77 1.48 13.09
C PHE A 98 -0.88 2.46 11.94
N PHE A 99 -0.09 3.54 11.96
CA PHE A 99 -0.05 4.50 10.86
C PHE A 99 1.32 5.16 10.83
N ASN A 100 2.10 4.90 9.76
CA ASN A 100 3.48 5.37 9.70
C ASN A 100 3.92 5.69 8.26
N LEU A 101 5.09 6.32 8.16
CA LEU A 101 5.81 6.58 6.90
C LEU A 101 7.26 6.11 7.06
N PHE A 102 7.68 5.18 6.22
CA PHE A 102 9.06 4.71 6.17
C PHE A 102 9.73 5.16 4.88
N ILE A 103 10.92 5.76 5.00
CA ILE A 103 11.73 6.17 3.86
C ILE A 103 13.04 5.39 3.93
N CYS A 104 13.15 4.38 3.07
CA CYS A 104 14.36 3.60 2.86
C CYS A 104 15.14 4.18 1.66
N PRO A 105 16.45 3.87 1.54
CA PRO A 105 17.28 4.41 0.46
C PRO A 105 16.77 4.11 -0.96
N ASP A 106 16.06 2.99 -1.12
CA ASP A 106 15.56 2.47 -2.39
C ASP A 106 14.03 2.57 -2.55
N ARG A 107 13.31 2.86 -1.46
CA ARG A 107 11.84 2.79 -1.42
C ARG A 107 11.21 3.66 -0.35
N THR A 108 10.03 4.19 -0.64
CA THR A 108 9.18 4.91 0.32
C THR A 108 7.91 4.10 0.55
N CYS A 109 7.57 3.82 1.82
CA CYS A 109 6.46 2.97 2.23
C CYS A 109 5.45 3.73 3.09
N TYR A 110 4.17 3.55 2.80
CA TYR A 110 3.03 4.14 3.53
C TYR A 110 2.11 3.03 4.10
N PRO A 111 2.47 2.40 5.24
CA PRO A 111 1.64 1.40 5.91
C PRO A 111 0.58 1.99 6.85
N VAL A 112 -0.59 1.37 6.87
CA VAL A 112 -1.74 1.68 7.73
C VAL A 112 -2.38 0.37 8.22
N ALA A 113 -2.85 0.31 9.47
CA ALA A 113 -3.58 -0.81 10.07
C ALA A 113 -4.52 -0.32 11.17
#